data_AF-L5M4L0-F1
#
_entry.id   AF-L5M4L0-F1
#
_cell.length_a   1.000
_cell.length_b   1.000
_cell.length_c   1.000
_cell.angle_alpha   90.00
_cell.angle_beta   90.00
_cell.angle_gamma   90.00
#
_symmetry.space_group_name_H-M   'P 1'
#
loop_
_entity.id
_entity.type
_entity.pdbx_description
1 polymer ?
#
loop_
_entity_poly.entity_id
_entity_poly.type
_entity_poly.pdbx_seq_one_letter_code
_entity_poly.pdbx_strand_id
1 'polypeptide(L)'
;MCFYGVETVSVHLPTFVFRGHFPGVFILFDENHFGFIWLKLKYFFLYSRVQNTFQNVEAPSPQAFLEMLKNIQSGPPGGAACMHFEDLAF
;
A
#
# COMPACT_ATOMS: atom_id res chain seq x y z
N MET A 1 -1.48 11.86 14.30
CA MET A 1 -0.49 12.70 13.56
C MET A 1 -0.86 12.69 12.08
N CYS A 2 -0.47 13.70 11.30
CA CYS A 2 -0.78 13.76 9.87
C CYS A 2 0.50 13.94 9.03
N PHE A 3 0.57 13.25 7.90
CA PHE A 3 1.72 13.27 6.99
C PHE A 3 1.23 13.43 5.56
N TYR A 4 2.03 14.11 4.72
CA TYR A 4 1.82 14.08 3.28
C TYR A 4 2.22 12.70 2.74
N GLY A 5 1.44 12.15 1.83
CA GLY A 5 1.79 10.91 1.14
C GLY A 5 1.26 10.88 -0.28
N VAL A 6 1.75 9.93 -1.07
CA VAL A 6 1.29 9.67 -2.43
C VAL A 6 0.90 8.20 -2.53
N GLU A 7 -0.36 7.92 -2.83
CA GLU A 7 -0.79 6.55 -3.09
C GLU A 7 -0.61 6.22 -4.57
N THR A 8 0.14 5.16 -4.86
CA THR A 8 0.30 4.63 -6.21
C THR A 8 -0.65 3.47 -6.42
N VAL A 9 -1.60 3.64 -7.34
CA VAL A 9 -2.56 2.60 -7.72
C VAL A 9 -2.19 2.07 -9.09
N SER A 10 -1.96 0.76 -9.18
CA SER A 10 -1.82 0.06 -10.45
C SER A 10 -2.96 -0.94 -10.61
N VAL A 11 -3.74 -0.80 -11.68
CA VAL A 11 -4.81 -1.71 -12.08
C VAL A 11 -4.42 -2.35 -13.40
N HIS A 12 -4.35 -3.68 -13.41
CA HIS A 12 -4.08 -4.47 -14.60
C HIS A 12 -5.22 -5.46 -14.81
N LEU A 13 -6.04 -5.19 -15.82
CA LEU A 13 -7.12 -6.03 -16.33
C LEU A 13 -6.79 -6.48 -17.75
N PRO A 14 -7.39 -7.58 -18.26
CA PRO A 14 -7.06 -8.14 -19.58
C PRO A 14 -7.11 -7.14 -20.75
N THR A 15 -7.92 -6.08 -20.65
CA THR A 15 -8.10 -5.05 -21.67
C THR A 15 -7.78 -3.64 -21.18
N PHE A 16 -7.36 -3.47 -19.92
CA PHE A 16 -7.21 -2.16 -19.30
C PHE A 16 -6.04 -2.15 -18.33
N VAL A 17 -5.07 -1.27 -18.59
CA VAL A 17 -3.96 -1.01 -17.69
C VAL A 17 -4.02 0.45 -17.27
N PHE A 18 -4.03 0.69 -15.97
CA PHE A 18 -4.01 2.02 -15.37
C PHE A 18 -2.95 2.09 -14.29
N ARG A 19 -2.17 3.16 -14.31
CA ARG A 19 -1.29 3.55 -13.21
C ARG A 19 -1.56 5.01 -12.87
N GLY A 20 -1.86 5.27 -11.60
CA GLY A 20 -2.13 6.60 -11.09
C GLY A 20 -1.37 6.86 -9.80
N HIS A 21 -0.96 8.12 -9.62
CA HIS A 21 -0.40 8.62 -8.38
C HIS A 21 -1.37 9.62 -7.78
N PHE A 22 -1.76 9.41 -6.52
CA PHE A 22 -2.79 10.17 -5.84
C PHE A 22 -2.20 10.84 -4.59
N PRO A 23 -1.81 12.12 -4.70
CA PRO A 23 -1.40 12.90 -3.54
C PRO A 23 -2.51 12.96 -2.49
N GLY A 24 -2.10 12.82 -1.24
CA GLY A 24 -3.01 12.64 -0.13
C GLY A 24 -2.45 13.02 1.21
N VAL A 25 -3.29 12.87 2.22
CA VAL A 25 -2.92 13.04 3.62
C VAL A 25 -3.10 11.69 4.31
N PHE A 26 -2.01 11.16 4.85
CA PHE A 26 -2.02 10.04 5.77
C PHE A 26 -2.33 10.54 7.18
N ILE A 27 -3.24 9.87 7.86
CA ILE A 27 -3.72 10.24 9.20
C ILE A 27 -3.56 9.02 10.12
N LEU A 28 -2.70 9.15 11.14
CA LEU A 28 -2.57 8.17 12.21
C LEU A 28 -3.58 8.48 13.32
N PHE A 29 -4.52 7.57 13.56
CA PHE A 29 -5.53 7.69 14.62
C PHE A 29 -5.02 7.11 15.94
N ASP A 30 -4.55 5.86 15.91
CA ASP A 30 -3.99 5.14 17.06
C ASP A 30 -2.99 4.07 16.59
N GLU A 31 -2.55 3.18 17.49
CA GLU A 31 -1.56 2.13 17.20
C GLU A 31 -2.02 1.12 16.12
N ASN A 32 -3.32 0.98 15.93
CA ASN A 32 -3.94 -0.05 15.09
C ASN A 32 -4.77 0.52 13.94
N HIS A 33 -5.02 1.82 13.89
CA HIS A 33 -5.86 2.46 12.89
C HIS A 33 -5.20 3.66 12.23
N PHE A 34 -5.29 3.71 10.91
CA PHE A 34 -4.89 4.87 10.11
C PHE A 34 -5.85 5.09 8.94
N GLY A 35 -5.80 6.27 8.35
CA GLY A 35 -6.55 6.58 7.14
C GLY A 35 -5.74 7.33 6.11
N PHE A 36 -6.23 7.36 4.87
CA PHE A 36 -5.64 8.10 3.77
C PHE A 36 -6.72 8.87 3.01
N ILE A 37 -6.50 10.17 2.78
CA ILE A 37 -7.40 11.01 1.98
C ILE A 37 -6.78 11.24 0.61
N TRP A 38 -7.48 10.90 -0.47
CA TRP A 38 -7.14 11.37 -1.82
C TRP A 38 -7.66 12.79 -2.01
N LEU A 39 -6.75 13.77 -2.11
CA LEU A 39 -7.13 15.19 -2.16
C LEU A 39 -8.01 15.52 -3.38
N LYS A 40 -7.68 14.96 -4.54
CA LYS A 40 -8.37 15.28 -5.80
C LYS A 40 -9.71 14.57 -5.95
N LEU A 41 -9.79 13.32 -5.52
CA LEU A 41 -10.98 12.48 -5.70
C LEU A 41 -11.92 12.51 -4.49
N LYS A 42 -11.52 13.18 -3.40
CA LYS A 42 -12.28 13.30 -2.15
C LYS A 42 -12.69 11.94 -1.56
N TYR A 43 -11.88 10.92 -1.80
CA TYR A 43 -12.03 9.61 -1.17
C TYR A 43 -11.26 9.59 0.15
N PHE A 44 -11.84 8.89 1.12
CA PHE A 44 -11.20 8.59 2.39
C PHE A 44 -11.16 7.07 2.57
N PHE A 45 -9.97 6.53 2.76
CA PHE A 45 -9.72 5.13 3.01
C PHE A 45 -9.38 4.95 4.48
N LEU A 46 -10.00 3.95 5.11
CA LEU A 46 -9.77 3.61 6.51
C LEU A 46 -9.14 2.21 6.57
N TYR A 47 -8.07 2.10 7.33
CA TYR A 47 -7.31 0.87 7.52
C TYR A 47 -7.25 0.51 9.00
N SER A 48 -7.32 -0.78 9.30
CA SER A 48 -7.22 -1.34 10.64
C SER A 48 -6.24 -2.52 10.63
N ARG A 49 -5.48 -2.67 11.71
CA ARG A 49 -4.49 -3.74 11.87
C ARG A 49 -5.18 -5.11 11.92
N VAL A 50 -4.74 -6.02 11.06
CA VAL A 50 -5.09 -7.44 11.15
C VAL A 50 -4.54 -8.02 12.45
N GLN A 51 -5.43 -8.55 13.29
CA GLN A 51 -5.08 -9.03 14.64
C GLN A 51 -4.64 -10.51 14.68
N ASN A 52 -4.74 -11.22 13.55
CA ASN A 52 -4.35 -12.62 13.47
C ASN A 52 -2.84 -12.79 13.61
N THR A 53 -2.43 -13.82 14.35
CA THR A 53 -1.05 -14.28 14.38
C THR A 53 -0.83 -15.28 13.25
N PHE A 54 0.22 -15.07 12.46
CA PHE A 54 0.62 -15.98 11.41
C PHE A 54 1.94 -16.68 11.80
N GLN A 55 2.10 -17.94 11.41
CA GLN A 55 3.31 -18.71 11.68
C GLN A 55 4.25 -18.67 10.48
N ASN A 56 5.57 -18.67 10.73
CA ASN A 56 6.61 -18.71 9.70
C ASN A 56 6.56 -17.53 8.69
N VAL A 57 6.19 -16.33 9.16
CA VAL A 57 6.01 -15.14 8.31
C VAL A 57 7.13 -14.11 8.39
N GLU A 58 8.11 -14.33 9.27
CA GLU A 58 9.24 -13.42 9.40
C GLU A 58 10.17 -13.56 8.19
N ALA A 59 10.59 -12.42 7.63
CA ALA A 59 11.57 -12.42 6.56
C ALA A 59 12.94 -12.86 7.13
N PRO A 60 13.73 -13.67 6.39
CA PRO A 60 15.05 -14.11 6.86
C PRO A 60 16.03 -12.96 7.14
N SER A 61 15.87 -11.84 6.42
CA SER A 61 16.63 -10.61 6.58
C SER A 61 15.87 -9.41 5.98
N PRO A 62 16.22 -8.17 6.33
CA PRO A 62 15.66 -6.99 5.66
C PRO A 62 15.87 -7.00 4.14
N GLN A 63 17.00 -7.52 3.66
CA GLN A 63 17.28 -7.64 2.23
C GLN A 63 16.36 -8.66 1.56
N ALA A 64 16.11 -9.81 2.19
CA ALA A 64 15.18 -10.82 1.68
C ALA A 64 13.74 -10.28 1.60
N PHE A 65 13.34 -9.42 2.55
CA PHE A 65 12.05 -8.73 2.49
C PHE A 65 11.96 -7.78 1.29
N LEU A 66 13.00 -6.97 1.05
CA LEU A 66 13.05 -6.06 -0.11
C LEU A 66 13.06 -6.82 -1.44
N GLU A 67 13.74 -7.96 -1.50
CA GLU A 67 13.73 -8.85 -2.67
C GLU A 67 12.35 -9.43 -2.92
N MET A 68 11.67 -9.90 -1.87
CA MET A 68 10.27 -10.37 -1.95
C MET A 68 9.34 -9.28 -2.48
N LEU A 69 9.45 -8.03 -1.99
CA LEU A 69 8.64 -6.91 -2.50
C LEU A 69 8.85 -6.68 -4.00
N LYS A 70 10.10 -6.66 -4.46
CA LYS A 70 10.43 -6.53 -5.90
C LYS A 70 9.86 -7.68 -6.74
N ASN A 71 9.94 -8.90 -6.23
CA ASN A 71 9.43 -10.09 -6.91
C ASN A 71 7.90 -10.06 -7.05
N ILE A 72 7.18 -9.65 -5.99
CA ILE A 72 5.72 -9.49 -6.03
C ILE A 72 5.31 -8.38 -7.00
N GLN A 73 6.03 -7.26 -7.02
CA GLN A 73 5.76 -6.13 -7.92
C GLN A 73 6.07 -6.43 -9.39
N SER A 74 6.99 -7.34 -9.68
CA SER A 74 7.40 -7.71 -11.04
C SER A 74 6.65 -8.91 -11.63
N GLY A 75 5.93 -9.69 -10.80
CA GLY A 75 5.15 -10.83 -11.25
C GLY A 75 3.96 -10.44 -12.14
N PRO A 76 3.42 -11.38 -12.96
CA PRO A 76 2.22 -11.12 -13.74
C PRO A 76 1.06 -10.78 -12.79
N PRO A 77 0.28 -9.73 -13.07
CA PRO A 77 -0.72 -9.23 -12.15
C PRO A 77 -1.82 -10.27 -11.96
N GLY A 78 -1.84 -10.91 -10.80
CA GLY A 78 -2.93 -11.78 -10.40
C GLY A 78 -4.16 -10.94 -10.06
N GLY A 79 -4.83 -10.36 -11.05
CA GLY A 79 -6.19 -9.78 -11.00
C GLY A 79 -6.52 -8.74 -9.92
N ALA A 80 -5.60 -8.38 -9.03
CA ALA A 80 -5.85 -7.54 -7.87
C ALA A 80 -5.17 -6.19 -8.06
N ALA A 81 -5.91 -5.11 -7.80
CA ALA A 81 -5.35 -3.78 -7.66
C ALA A 81 -4.29 -3.82 -6.55
N CYS A 82 -3.03 -3.58 -6.90
CA CYS A 82 -1.99 -3.44 -5.89
C CYS A 82 -1.96 -1.97 -5.46
N MET A 83 -2.35 -1.72 -4.21
CA MET A 83 -2.21 -0.41 -3.56
C MET A 83 -0.80 -0.33 -3.00
N HIS A 84 0.02 0.58 -3.51
CA HIS A 84 1.36 0.84 -3.01
C HIS A 84 1.39 2.19 -2.32
N PHE A 85 1.69 2.18 -1.01
CA PHE A 85 2.15 3.35 -0.29
C PHE A 85 3.65 3.46 -0.50
N GLU A 86 4.07 4.09 -1.59
CA GLU A 86 5.46 4.52 -1.73
C GLU A 86 5.55 5.95 -1.18
N ASP A 87 6.61 6.23 -0.42
CA ASP A 87 6.93 7.52 0.19
C ASP A 87 6.22 7.91 1.51
N LEU A 88 6.07 6.97 2.45
CA LEU A 88 6.05 7.33 3.87
C LEU A 88 7.49 7.38 4.38
N ALA A 89 8.19 8.48 4.10
CA ALA A 89 9.43 8.78 4.80
C ALA A 89 9.09 9.10 6.26
N PHE A 90 9.41 8.17 7.16
CA PHE A 90 9.56 8.44 8.59
C PHE A 90 11.02 8.72 8.91
#